data_AF-A0A1F9Q4T0-F1
#
_entry.id   AF-A0A1F9Q4T0-F1
#
_cell.length_a   1.000
_cell.length_b   1.000
_cell.length_c   1.000
_cell.angle_alpha   90.00
_cell.angle_beta   90.00
_cell.angle_gamma   90.00
#
_symmetry.space_group_name_H-M   'P 1'
#
loop_
_entity.id
_entity.type
_entity.pdbx_description
1 polymer ?
#
loop_
_entity_poly.entity_id
_entity_poly.type
_entity_poly.pdbx_seq_one_letter_code
_entity_poly.pdbx_strand_id
1 'polypeptide(L)' 'MRNEEFSNICRSADAGSEIWVQNLDLLYSGRVVACHDDFVTVEAFGSRHDWEAERCRPVDRGRDPLGPPTSH' A
#
# COMPACT_ATOMS: atom_id res chain seq x y z
N MET A 1 -6.04 7.39 -2.90
CA MET A 1 -7.20 7.02 -2.05
C MET A 1 -7.90 8.26 -1.49
N ARG A 2 -9.17 8.15 -1.06
CA ARG A 2 -9.88 9.24 -0.36
C ARG A 2 -9.46 9.31 1.12
N ASN A 3 -9.63 10.47 1.77
CA ASN A 3 -9.17 10.69 3.16
C ASN A 3 -9.82 9.72 4.20
N GLU A 4 -11.11 9.40 4.05
CA GLU A 4 -11.77 8.40 4.90
C GLU A 4 -11.21 6.98 4.71
N GLU A 5 -10.87 6.62 3.47
CA GLU A 5 -10.28 5.32 3.13
C GLU A 5 -8.86 5.21 3.70
N PHE A 6 -8.07 6.28 3.59
CA PHE A 6 -6.76 6.40 4.22
C PHE A 6 -6.83 6.22 5.74
N SER A 7 -7.73 6.96 6.40
CA SER A 7 -7.90 6.87 7.86
C SER A 7 -8.26 5.47 8.33
N ASN A 8 -9.10 4.75 7.58
CA ASN A 8 -9.47 3.37 7.88
C ASN A 8 -8.28 2.41 7.71
N ILE A 9 -7.52 2.53 6.61
CA ILE A 9 -6.32 1.72 6.36
C ILE A 9 -5.31 1.88 7.48
N CYS A 10 -5.05 3.13 7.89
CA CYS A 10 -4.07 3.42 8.93
C CYS A 10 -4.48 2.88 10.30
N ARG A 11 -5.77 2.98 10.65
CA ARG A 11 -6.30 2.38 11.88
C ARG A 11 -6.19 0.85 11.86
N SER A 12 -6.50 0.22 10.73
CA SER A 12 -6.39 -1.22 10.58
C SER A 12 -4.94 -1.71 10.64
N ALA A 13 -4.01 -0.99 10.01
CA ALA A 13 -2.59 -1.30 10.05
C ALA A 13 -2.00 -1.18 11.47
N ASP A 14 -2.37 -0.12 12.21
CA ASP A 14 -1.97 0.07 13.62
C ASP A 14 -2.53 -1.04 14.54
N ALA A 15 -3.75 -1.51 14.26
CA ALA A 15 -4.35 -2.65 14.94
C ALA A 15 -3.71 -4.01 14.59
N GLY A 16 -2.66 -4.02 13.75
CA GLY A 16 -1.95 -5.23 13.33
C GLY A 16 -2.66 -6.01 12.21
N SER A 17 -3.67 -5.42 11.56
CA SER A 17 -4.31 -6.04 10.40
C SER A 17 -3.39 -5.94 9.18
N GLU A 18 -3.30 -7.03 8.41
CA GLU A 18 -2.55 -7.04 7.17
C GLU A 18 -3.34 -6.34 6.06
N ILE A 19 -2.97 -5.09 5.75
CA ILE A 19 -3.56 -4.30 4.67
C ILE A 19 -2.57 -4.19 3.50
N TRP A 20 -3.08 -4.27 2.28
CA TRP A 20 -2.30 -4.13 1.06
C TRP A 20 -2.83 -2.97 0.22
N VAL A 21 -1.91 -2.24 -0.40
CA VAL A 21 -2.23 -1.15 -1.31
C VAL A 21 -1.42 -1.28 -2.58
N GLN A 22 -2.01 -0.93 -3.72
CA GLN A 22 -1.34 -0.80 -5.01
C GLN A 22 -0.94 0.66 -5.23
N ASN A 23 0.31 0.88 -5.61
CA ASN A 23 0.74 2.17 -6.14
C ASN A 23 0.31 2.29 -7.61
N LEU A 24 -0.44 3.34 -7.94
CA LEU A 24 -1.03 3.55 -9.26
C LEU A 24 -0.02 3.99 -10.32
N ASP A 25 1.09 4.61 -9.91
CA ASP A 25 2.16 5.03 -10.82
C ASP A 25 3.16 3.90 -11.07
N LEU A 26 3.49 3.13 -10.02
CA LEU A 26 4.46 2.04 -10.10
C LEU A 26 3.85 0.69 -10.50
N LEU A 27 2.51 0.58 -10.43
CA LEU A 27 1.70 -0.58 -10.81
C LEU A 27 1.96 -1.88 -10.01
N TYR A 28 2.69 -1.81 -8.91
CA TYR A 28 2.86 -2.90 -7.97
C TYR A 28 2.29 -2.56 -6.59
N SER A 29 2.11 -3.58 -5.74
CA SER A 29 1.54 -3.39 -4.41
C SER A 29 2.53 -3.71 -3.29
N GLY A 30 2.23 -3.17 -2.12
CA GLY A 30 2.99 -3.40 -0.90
C GLY A 30 2.06 -3.57 0.29
N ARG A 31 2.60 -4.22 1.33
CA ARG A 31 1.91 -4.38 2.62
C ARG A 31 2.10 -3.11 3.43
N VAL A 32 1.02 -2.48 3.86
CA VAL A 32 1.08 -1.28 4.72
C VAL A 32 1.65 -1.67 6.08
N VAL A 33 2.71 -0.98 6.50
CA VAL A 33 3.39 -1.19 7.79
C VAL A 33 3.34 0.04 8.68
N ALA A 34 3.12 1.22 8.11
CA ALA A 34 2.86 2.45 8.85
C ALA A 34 2.11 3.46 7.97
N CYS A 35 1.55 4.49 8.59
CA CYS A 35 1.05 5.69 7.93
C CYS A 35 1.63 6.92 8.60
N HIS A 36 1.87 7.98 7.84
CA HIS A 36 2.22 9.29 8.37
C HIS A 36 1.70 10.39 7.44
N ASP A 37 1.12 11.44 7.99
CA ASP A 37 0.54 12.56 7.23
C ASP A 37 -0.35 12.09 6.06
N ASP A 38 0.08 12.31 4.81
CA ASP A 38 -0.58 11.90 3.57
C ASP A 38 0.12 10.72 2.88
N PHE A 39 0.97 9.98 3.60
CA PHE A 39 1.78 8.88 3.09
C PHE A 39 1.46 7.55 3.79
N VAL A 40 1.57 6.47 3.02
CA VAL A 40 1.57 5.09 3.51
C VAL A 40 2.98 4.51 3.36
N THR A 41 3.56 4.04 4.45
CA THR A 41 4.77 3.24 4.41
C THR A 41 4.38 1.80 4.14
N VAL A 42 4.93 1.24 3.07
CA VAL A 42 4.67 -0.14 2.67
C VAL A 42 5.96 -0.95 2.64
N GLU A 43 5.82 -2.26 2.80
CA GLU A 43 6.87 -3.24 2.54
C GLU A 43 6.56 -3.96 1.22
N ALA A 44 7.47 -3.85 0.26
CA ALA A 44 7.40 -4.50 -1.05
C ALA A 44 8.80 -4.98 -1.46
N PHE A 45 8.90 -6.19 -2.00
CA PHE A 45 10.17 -6.78 -2.46
C PHE A 45 11.30 -6.76 -1.41
N GLY A 46 10.95 -6.91 -0.12
CA GLY A 46 11.91 -6.89 0.99
C GLY A 46 12.46 -5.50 1.34
N SER A 47 11.90 -4.44 0.77
CA SER A 47 12.25 -3.05 1.06
C SER A 47 11.04 -2.25 1.53
N ARG A 48 11.30 -1.18 2.29
CA ARG A 48 10.27 -0.22 2.71
C ARG A 48 10.22 0.96 1.76
N HIS A 49 9.01 1.39 1.42
CA HIS A 49 8.76 2.53 0.54
C HIS A 49 7.65 3.39 1.13
N ASP A 50 7.80 4.71 1.01
CA ASP A 50 6.74 5.65 1.35
C ASP A 50 6.03 6.07 0.07
N TRP A 51 4.71 5.88 0.04
CA TRP A 51 3.88 6.23 -1.11
C TRP A 51 2.85 7.28 -0.72
N GLU A 52 2.62 8.23 -1.62
CA GLU A 52 1.52 9.17 -1.48
C GLU A 52 0.19 8.39 -1.45
N ALA A 53 -0.61 8.65 -0.42
CA ALA A 53 -1.89 7.98 -0.24
C ALA A 53 -2.80 8.22 -1.46
N GLU A 54 -2.78 9.43 -2.03
CA GLU A 54 -3.54 9.78 -3.23
C GLU A 54 -3.22 8.87 -4.43
N ARG A 55 -1.96 8.44 -4.55
CA ARG A 55 -1.44 7.53 -5.58
C ARG A 55 -1.63 6.06 -5.25
N CYS A 56 -2.30 5.74 -4.16
CA CYS A 56 -2.53 4.37 -3.74
C CYS A 56 -4.01 3.99 -3.80
N ARG A 57 -4.27 2.70 -4.03
CA ARG A 57 -5.61 2.10 -3.86
C ARG A 57 -5.52 0.82 -3.02
N PRO A 58 -6.47 0.59 -2.09
CA PRO A 58 -6.53 -0.67 -1.36
C PRO A 58 -6.78 -1.85 -2.31
N VAL A 59 -6.16 -2.98 -2.01
CA VAL A 59 -6.34 -4.24 -2.74
C VAL A 59 -6.53 -5.40 -1.77
N ASP A 60 -7.42 -6.33 -2.11
CA ASP A 60 -7.61 -7.55 -1.34
C ASP A 60 -6.40 -8.48 -1.46
N ARG A 61 -6.04 -9.13 -0.34
CA ARG A 61 -4.94 -10.09 -0.21
C ARG A 61 -4.98 -11.25 -1.23
N GLY A 62 -6.14 -11.51 -1.83
CA GLY A 62 -6.35 -12.54 -2.85
C GLY A 62 -6.08 -12.09 -4.29
N ARG A 63 -5.83 -10.80 -4.50
CA ARG A 63 -5.42 -10.25 -5.80
C ARG A 63 -3.91 -10.08 -5.76
N ASP A 64 -3.21 -11.19 -5.99
CA ASP A 64 -1.75 -11.25 -6.09
C ASP A 64 -1.29 -10.09 -6.99
N PRO A 65 -0.60 -9.10 -6.42
CA PRO A 65 -0.22 -7.93 -7.17
C PRO A 65 1.03 -8.31 -7.94
N LEU A 66 0.87 -8.35 -9.27
CA LEU A 66 1.95 -8.37 -10.23
C LEU A 66 3.14 -7.62 -9.64
N GLY A 67 4.24 -8.35 -9.40
CA GLY A 67 5.52 -7.74 -9.10
C GLY A 67 5.85 -6.69 -10.18
N PRO A 68 6.95 -5.92 -10.03
CA PRO A 68 7.30 -4.98 -11.08
C PRO A 68 7.43 -5.81 -12.38
N PRO A 69 6.94 -5.33 -13.53
CA PRO A 69 7.05 -6.09 -14.77
C PRO A 69 8.52 -6.48 -14.93
N THR A 70 8.83 -7.77 -14.80
CA THR A 70 10.18 -8.27 -15.04
C THR A 70 10.46 -7.94 -16.50
N SER A 71 11.30 -6.94 -16.75
CA SER A 71 11.82 -6.67 -18.08
C SER A 71 12.50 -7.96 -18.54
N HIS A 72 11.92 -8.58 -19.56
CA HIS A 72 12.52 -9.67 -20.31
C HIS A 72 12.39 -9.36 -21.79
#